data_AF-A0A847Z213-F1
#
_entry.id   AF-A0A847Z213-F1
#
_cell.length_a   1.000
_cell.length_b   1.000
_cell.length_c   1.000
_cell.angle_alpha   90.00
_cell.angle_beta   90.00
_cell.angle_gamma   90.00
#
_symmetry.space_group_name_H-M   'P 1'
#
loop_
_entity.id
_entity.type
_entity.pdbx_description
1 polymer ?
#
loop_
_entity_poly.entity_id
_entity_poly.type
_entity_poly.pdbx_seq_one_letter_code
_entity_poly.pdbx_strand_id
1 'polypeptide(L)'
;MKAVITVIGKDRTGIIYNVSKILYHHNVNIEDLNQTIMQDNFTMLMLVNCAKMDCTFEELKAALRAAGESIGMSIRIQREDIFDAMHKI
;
A
#
# COMPACT_ATOMS: atom_id res chain seq x y z
N MET A 1 0.34 -3.39 -14.23
CA MET A 1 -0.84 -2.92 -13.46
C MET A 1 -0.33 -1.97 -12.39
N LYS A 2 -0.96 -0.82 -12.21
CA LYS A 2 -0.69 0.04 -11.05
C LYS A 2 -1.74 -0.15 -9.95
N ALA A 3 -1.34 0.15 -8.73
CA ALA A 3 -2.19 0.11 -7.56
C ALA A 3 -1.81 1.23 -6.60
N VAL A 4 -2.75 1.63 -5.75
CA VAL A 4 -2.57 2.59 -4.69
C VAL A 4 -2.61 1.86 -3.36
N ILE A 5 -1.61 2.07 -2.51
CA ILE A 5 -1.55 1.58 -1.15
C ILE A 5 -1.83 2.74 -0.21
N THR A 6 -2.75 2.54 0.73
CA THR A 6 -3.10 3.51 1.77
C THR A 6 -2.80 2.90 3.13
N VAL A 7 -2.00 3.58 3.93
CA VAL A 7 -1.65 3.21 5.31
C VAL A 7 -2.17 4.30 6.24
N ILE A 8 -2.96 3.91 7.24
CA ILE A 8 -3.51 4.85 8.24
C ILE A 8 -3.40 4.22 9.62
N GLY A 9 -2.92 4.98 10.61
CA GLY A 9 -2.89 4.56 12.00
C GLY A 9 -2.05 5.48 12.87
N LYS A 10 -1.87 5.14 14.14
CA LYS A 10 -0.98 5.90 15.03
C LYS A 10 0.47 5.75 14.56
N ASP A 11 1.21 6.85 14.55
CA ASP A 11 2.60 6.85 14.14
C ASP A 11 3.44 5.88 14.98
N ARG A 12 4.29 5.10 14.32
CA ARG A 12 5.19 4.11 14.91
C ARG A 12 6.43 3.96 14.05
N THR A 13 7.54 3.66 14.68
CA THR A 13 8.78 3.35 13.97
C THR A 13 8.62 2.07 13.14
N GLY A 14 9.09 2.11 11.89
CA GLY A 14 9.19 0.92 11.03
C GLY A 14 8.05 0.72 10.04
N ILE A 15 7.07 1.64 9.95
CA ILE A 15 5.93 1.53 9.01
C ILE A 15 6.42 1.37 7.57
N ILE A 16 7.27 2.30 7.11
CA ILE A 16 7.81 2.30 5.75
C ILE A 16 8.63 1.03 5.49
N TYR A 17 9.46 0.62 6.45
CA TYR A 17 10.27 -0.60 6.34
C TYR A 17 9.39 -1.84 6.15
N ASN A 18 8.35 -2.02 6.97
CA ASN A 18 7.48 -3.19 6.87
C ASN A 18 6.76 -3.24 5.52
N VAL A 19 6.24 -2.11 5.04
CA VAL A 19 5.54 -2.05 3.74
C VAL A 19 6.52 -2.28 2.59
N SER A 20 7.60 -1.49 2.51
CA SER A 20 8.58 -1.62 1.43
C SER A 20 9.25 -2.99 1.37
N LYS A 21 9.49 -3.63 2.53
CA LYS A 21 10.01 -5.01 2.58
C LYS A 21 9.05 -5.99 1.90
N ILE A 22 7.75 -5.90 2.17
CA ILE A 22 6.74 -6.78 1.54
C ILE A 22 6.69 -6.53 0.04
N LEU A 23 6.68 -5.27 -0.38
CA LEU A 23 6.69 -4.91 -1.80
C LEU A 23 7.93 -5.44 -2.52
N TYR A 24 9.10 -5.32 -1.90
CA TYR A 24 10.35 -5.87 -2.43
C TYR A 24 10.31 -7.39 -2.57
N HIS A 25 9.81 -8.11 -1.54
CA HIS A 25 9.70 -9.58 -1.59
C HIS A 25 8.76 -10.06 -2.70
N HIS A 26 7.77 -9.24 -3.07
CA HIS A 26 6.83 -9.55 -4.14
C HIS A 26 7.14 -8.87 -5.47
N ASN A 27 8.36 -8.34 -5.64
CA ASN A 27 8.82 -7.68 -6.85
C ASN A 27 7.89 -6.54 -7.34
N VAL A 28 7.33 -5.79 -6.40
CA VAL A 28 6.48 -4.63 -6.65
C VAL A 28 7.32 -3.35 -6.59
N ASN A 29 7.26 -2.55 -7.66
CA ASN A 29 7.98 -1.29 -7.71
C ASN A 29 7.19 -0.15 -7.06
N ILE A 30 7.85 0.73 -6.31
CA ILE A 30 7.25 1.96 -5.78
C ILE A 30 7.49 3.06 -6.81
N GLU A 31 6.42 3.64 -7.37
CA GLU A 31 6.51 4.73 -8.34
C GLU A 31 6.43 6.10 -7.66
N ASP A 32 5.62 6.21 -6.62
CA ASP A 32 5.49 7.43 -5.83
C ASP A 32 5.12 7.11 -4.37
N LEU A 33 5.54 7.97 -3.44
CA LEU A 33 5.24 7.86 -2.02
C LEU A 33 5.01 9.26 -1.45
N ASN A 34 3.85 9.43 -0.83
CA ASN A 34 3.51 10.61 -0.06
C ASN A 34 3.08 10.21 1.34
N GLN A 35 3.60 10.92 2.34
CA GLN A 35 3.22 10.72 3.74
C GLN A 35 2.86 12.05 4.37
N THR A 36 1.93 11.99 5.31
CA THR A 36 1.51 13.15 6.09
C THR A 36 1.06 12.71 7.47
N ILE A 37 1.15 13.63 8.42
CA ILE A 37 0.55 13.47 9.73
C ILE A 37 -0.79 14.22 9.72
N MET A 38 -1.89 13.47 9.79
CA MET A 38 -3.24 14.02 9.84
C MET A 38 -3.76 13.90 11.27
N GLN A 39 -3.80 15.03 11.98
CA GLN A 39 -4.03 15.08 13.42
C GLN A 39 -2.99 14.22 14.14
N ASP A 40 -3.41 13.13 14.80
CA ASP A 40 -2.53 12.21 15.53
C ASP A 40 -2.24 10.91 14.75
N ASN A 41 -2.67 10.83 13.48
CA ASN A 41 -2.50 9.65 12.66
C ASN A 41 -1.45 9.87 11.57
N PHE A 42 -0.57 8.88 11.44
CA PHE A 42 0.28 8.71 10.27
C PHE A 42 -0.59 8.21 9.11
N THR A 43 -0.53 8.95 8.01
CA THR A 43 -1.18 8.58 6.75
C THR A 43 -0.11 8.52 5.67
N MET A 44 -0.03 7.40 4.95
CA MET A 44 0.85 7.24 3.80
C MET A 44 0.07 6.71 2.62
N LEU A 45 0.32 7.31 1.46
CA LEU A 45 -0.18 6.92 0.16
C LEU A 45 1.01 6.52 -0.71
N MET A 46 0.92 5.37 -1.37
CA MET A 46 1.95 4.91 -2.28
C MET A 46 1.32 4.52 -3.62
N LEU A 47 1.89 5.02 -4.72
CA LEU A 47 1.61 4.49 -6.05
C LEU A 47 2.62 3.39 -6.32
N VAL A 48 2.12 2.20 -6.64
CA VAL A 48 2.96 1.03 -6.90
C VAL A 48 2.65 0.41 -8.25
N ASN A 49 3.67 -0.18 -8.85
CA ASN A 49 3.57 -0.92 -10.10
C ASN A 49 3.78 -2.40 -9.84
N CYS A 50 2.70 -3.15 -10.00
CA CYS A 50 2.63 -4.59 -9.80
C CYS A 50 2.84 -5.37 -11.10
N ALA A 51 3.37 -4.77 -12.18
CA ALA A 51 3.55 -5.45 -13.46
C ALA A 51 4.54 -6.63 -13.40
N LYS A 52 5.48 -6.61 -12.46
CA LYS A 52 6.50 -7.66 -12.29
C LYS A 52 6.27 -8.53 -11.05
N MET A 53 5.12 -8.39 -10.39
CA MET A 53 4.87 -9.12 -9.15
C MET A 53 4.86 -10.63 -9.40
N ASP A 54 5.37 -11.38 -8.43
CA ASP A 54 5.47 -12.85 -8.46
C ASP A 54 4.37 -13.56 -7.66
N CYS A 55 3.41 -12.79 -7.14
CA CYS A 55 2.24 -13.28 -6.42
C CYS A 55 0.94 -12.76 -7.04
N THR A 56 -0.19 -13.28 -6.58
CA THR A 56 -1.51 -12.74 -6.91
C THR A 56 -1.79 -11.46 -6.13
N PHE A 57 -2.67 -10.61 -6.67
CA PHE A 57 -3.08 -9.38 -6.00
C PHE A 57 -3.73 -9.62 -4.63
N GLU A 58 -4.49 -10.72 -4.47
CA GLU A 58 -5.11 -11.06 -3.18
C GLU A 58 -4.07 -11.54 -2.15
N GLU A 59 -3.01 -12.24 -2.56
CA GLU A 59 -1.90 -12.60 -1.67
C GLU A 59 -1.16 -11.35 -1.18
N LEU A 60 -0.84 -10.42 -2.08
CA LEU A 60 -0.19 -9.15 -1.72
C LEU A 60 -1.07 -8.35 -0.74
N LYS A 61 -2.37 -8.27 -1.03
CA LYS A 61 -3.36 -7.60 -0.17
C LYS A 61 -3.47 -8.26 1.20
N ALA A 62 -3.46 -9.58 1.27
CA ALA A 62 -3.48 -10.32 2.53
C ALA A 62 -2.19 -10.09 3.34
N ALA A 63 -1.02 -10.11 2.68
CA ALA A 63 0.27 -9.85 3.32
C ALA A 63 0.35 -8.42 3.89
N LEU A 64 -0.06 -7.42 3.11
CA LEU A 64 -0.13 -6.03 3.55
C LEU A 64 -1.11 -5.84 4.71
N ARG A 65 -2.28 -6.47 4.65
CA ARG A 65 -3.27 -6.43 5.75
C ARG A 65 -2.71 -7.03 7.03
N ALA A 66 -2.12 -8.22 6.96
CA ALA A 66 -1.53 -8.89 8.13
C ALA A 66 -0.39 -8.06 8.74
N ALA A 67 0.44 -7.42 7.90
CA ALA A 67 1.47 -6.50 8.36
C ALA A 67 0.87 -5.31 9.11
N GLY A 68 -0.19 -4.71 8.57
CA GLY A 68 -0.92 -3.62 9.23
C GLY A 68 -1.47 -4.04 10.60
N GLU A 69 -2.14 -5.18 10.67
CA GLU A 69 -2.69 -5.74 11.92
C GLU A 69 -1.58 -5.94 12.98
N SER A 70 -0.40 -6.42 12.58
CA SER A 70 0.74 -6.63 13.49
C SER A 70 1.31 -5.35 14.12
N ILE A 71 1.19 -4.21 13.43
CA ILE A 71 1.71 -2.92 13.89
C ILE A 71 0.59 -1.96 14.34
N GLY A 72 -0.66 -2.43 14.40
CA GLY A 72 -1.81 -1.63 14.82
C GLY A 72 -2.18 -0.54 13.81
N MET A 73 -2.02 -0.81 12.51
CA MET A 73 -2.34 0.10 11.41
C MET A 73 -3.28 -0.56 10.40
N SER A 74 -4.04 0.27 9.68
CA SER A 74 -4.83 -0.16 8.54
C SER A 74 -4.03 0.02 7.26
N ILE A 75 -3.74 -1.08 6.56
CA ILE A 75 -3.09 -1.06 5.25
C ILE A 75 -4.08 -1.61 4.22
N ARG A 76 -4.33 -0.85 3.17
CA ARG A 76 -5.21 -1.22 2.06
C ARG A 76 -4.47 -1.05 0.74
N ILE A 77 -4.77 -1.91 -0.22
CA ILE A 77 -4.30 -1.80 -1.60
C ILE A 77 -5.50 -1.86 -2.54
N GLN A 78 -5.54 -0.96 -3.51
CA GLN A 78 -6.59 -0.85 -4.51
C GLN A 78 -5.95 -0.72 -5.90
N ARG A 79 -6.53 -1.40 -6.89
CA ARG A 79 -6.04 -1.28 -8.27
C ARG A 79 -6.41 0.09 -8.83
N GLU A 80 -5.52 0.66 -9.64
CA GLU A 80 -5.74 1.97 -10.27
C GLU A 80 -6.94 1.94 -11.25
N ASP A 81 -7.22 0.80 -11.88
CA ASP A 81 -8.31 0.60 -12.84
C ASP A 81 -9.72 0.90 -12.27
N ILE A 82 -9.88 0.87 -10.94
CA ILE A 82 -11.10 1.29 -10.25
C ILE A 82 -11.34 2.81 -10.40
N PHE A 83 -10.28 3.61 -10.52
CA PHE A 83 -10.37 5.07 -10.71
C PHE A 83 -10.69 5.45 -12.16
N ASP A 84 -10.13 4.74 -13.14
CA ASP A 84 -10.42 4.96 -14.56
C ASP A 84 -11.88 4.66 -14.93
N ALA A 85 -12.52 3.73 -14.22
CA ALA A 85 -13.93 3.41 -14.42
C ALA A 85 -14.88 4.55 -13.99
N MET A 86 -14.44 5.45 -13.10
CA MET A 86 -15.27 6.60 -12.65
C MET A 86 -15.21 7.78 -13.62
N HIS A 87 -14.17 7.88 -14.45
CA HIS A 87 -13.96 8.98 -15.41
C HIS A 87 -14.40 8.66 -16.85
N LYS A 88 -14.99 7.48 -17.09
CA LYS A 88 -15.66 7.12 -18.36
C LYS A 88 -17.19 7.20 -18.19
N ILE A 89 -17.72 8.43 -18.11
CA ILE A 89 -19.13 8.73 -18.36
C ILE A 89 -19.18 9.79 -19.47
#